data_AF-A0A8J4W152-F1
#
_entry.id   AF-A0A8J4W152-F1
#
_cell.length_a   1.000
_cell.length_b   1.000
_cell.length_c   1.000
_cell.angle_alpha   90.00
_cell.angle_beta   90.00
_cell.angle_gamma   90.00
#
_symmetry.space_group_name_H-M   'P 1'
#
loop_
_entity.id
_entity.type
_entity.pdbx_description
1 polymer ?
#
loop_
_entity_poly.entity_id
_entity_poly.type
_entity_poly.pdbx_seq_one_letter_code
_entity_poly.pdbx_strand_id
1 'polypeptide(L)'
;MDDHNNNKNKKALFKEVFGDSSDSEDNEQQTQQPQLELELEEEGHHQNPSWEQIKEIKGLWLCRDFLSPPQQSSLVSAILNEGWFTEPSHNQAMRFGDLPAWSSEISNSIRELVLLCDPVDLGTYDEAKEACPFPSDLLRREPLFDQLIVNVYQPGDQCTY
;
A
#
# COMPACT_ATOMS: atom_id res chain seq x y z
N MET A 1 -44.72 8.77 -24.25
CA MET A 1 -44.52 10.08 -23.61
C MET A 1 -44.50 9.72 -22.12
N ASP A 2 -43.37 9.58 -21.43
CA ASP A 2 -42.18 10.42 -21.44
C ASP A 2 -40.96 9.68 -20.85
N ASP A 3 -39.98 9.32 -21.68
CA ASP A 3 -38.68 8.75 -21.23
C ASP A 3 -37.47 9.60 -21.69
N HIS A 4 -37.71 10.83 -22.15
CA HIS A 4 -36.68 11.67 -22.78
C HIS A 4 -36.15 12.81 -21.90
N ASN A 5 -36.58 12.91 -20.63
CA ASN A 5 -36.26 14.08 -19.79
C ASN A 5 -35.16 13.84 -18.74
N ASN A 6 -34.74 12.60 -18.47
CA ASN A 6 -33.75 12.33 -17.40
C ASN A 6 -32.28 12.37 -17.89
N ASN A 7 -32.04 12.27 -19.21
CA ASN A 7 -30.68 12.24 -19.76
C ASN A 7 -30.08 13.64 -20.03
N LYS A 8 -30.92 14.68 -20.07
CA LYS A 8 -30.46 16.07 -20.28
C LYS A 8 -29.81 16.67 -19.04
N ASN A 9 -30.29 16.31 -17.85
CA ASN A 9 -29.76 16.85 -16.58
C ASN A 9 -28.38 16.30 -16.23
N LYS A 10 -28.07 15.04 -16.59
CA LYS A 10 -26.75 14.45 -16.34
C LYS A 10 -25.66 15.07 -17.22
N LYS A 11 -25.96 15.33 -18.50
CA LYS A 11 -25.01 15.99 -19.41
C LYS A 11 -24.68 17.42 -19.00
N ALA A 12 -25.65 18.17 -18.46
CA ALA A 12 -25.42 19.53 -18.00
C ALA A 12 -24.48 19.57 -16.77
N LEU A 13 -24.65 18.65 -15.82
CA LEU A 13 -23.85 18.59 -14.60
C LEU A 13 -22.40 18.17 -14.87
N PHE A 14 -22.17 17.25 -15.82
CA PHE A 14 -20.81 16.90 -16.25
C PHE A 14 -20.10 18.03 -16.99
N LYS A 15 -20.82 18.84 -17.78
CA LYS A 15 -20.24 19.95 -18.55
C LYS A 15 -19.80 21.13 -17.67
N GLU A 16 -20.47 21.36 -16.55
CA GLU A 16 -20.11 22.41 -15.57
C GLU A 16 -18.85 22.05 -14.76
N VAL A 17 -18.61 20.76 -14.51
CA VAL A 17 -17.47 20.29 -13.71
C VAL A 17 -16.20 20.12 -14.55
N PHE A 18 -16.31 19.70 -15.82
CA PHE A 18 -15.15 19.28 -16.61
C PHE A 18 -14.86 20.16 -17.84
N GLY A 19 -15.65 21.20 -18.10
CA GLY A 19 -15.48 22.05 -19.29
C GLY A 19 -15.81 21.32 -20.60
N ASP A 20 -15.90 22.07 -21.71
CA ASP A 20 -16.22 21.48 -23.03
C ASP A 20 -15.08 20.54 -23.48
N SER A 21 -15.34 19.23 -23.47
CA SER A 21 -14.47 18.24 -24.09
C SER A 21 -14.47 18.49 -25.60
N SER A 22 -13.34 18.96 -26.11
CA SER A 22 -13.15 19.29 -27.52
C SER A 22 -13.17 18.01 -28.35
N ASP A 23 -14.16 17.92 -29.23
CA ASP A 23 -14.29 16.90 -30.26
C ASP A 23 -13.09 17.00 -31.23
N SER A 24 -12.42 15.88 -31.47
CA SER A 24 -11.15 15.77 -32.17
C SER A 24 -11.33 15.71 -33.69
N GLU A 25 -10.48 16.42 -34.45
CA GLU A 25 -10.24 16.11 -35.86
C GLU A 25 -8.93 15.33 -36.05
N ASP A 26 -9.07 14.27 -36.83
CA ASP A 26 -8.20 13.14 -37.12
C ASP A 26 -6.99 13.51 -38.00
N ASN A 27 -5.81 12.93 -37.76
CA ASN A 27 -4.93 12.48 -38.84
C ASN A 27 -3.80 11.51 -38.42
N GLU A 28 -3.90 10.30 -38.97
CA GLU A 28 -2.84 9.50 -39.64
C GLU A 28 -1.73 8.78 -38.83
N GLN A 29 -1.97 7.47 -38.65
CA GLN A 29 -1.10 6.29 -38.93
C GLN A 29 0.38 6.27 -38.50
N GLN A 30 0.76 5.29 -37.64
CA GLN A 30 1.73 4.21 -37.95
C GLN A 30 1.98 3.21 -36.77
N THR A 31 1.59 1.95 -36.99
CA THR A 31 2.32 0.67 -36.76
C THR A 31 2.96 0.29 -35.39
N GLN A 32 2.36 -0.76 -34.78
CA GLN A 32 2.93 -1.88 -33.98
C GLN A 32 3.70 -1.64 -32.66
N GLN A 33 3.08 -2.01 -31.52
CA GLN A 33 3.47 -3.10 -30.59
C GLN A 33 2.47 -3.16 -29.41
N PRO A 34 2.10 -4.35 -28.86
CA PRO A 34 1.26 -4.40 -27.67
C PRO A 34 2.13 -4.19 -26.44
N GLN A 35 2.34 -2.93 -26.06
CA GLN A 35 2.71 -2.60 -24.69
C GLN A 35 1.42 -2.61 -23.88
N LEU A 36 1.34 -3.52 -22.91
CA LEU A 36 0.38 -3.44 -21.81
C LEU A 36 0.72 -2.17 -21.01
N GLU A 37 0.28 -1.02 -21.52
CA GLU A 37 0.12 0.18 -20.70
C GLU A 37 -1.00 -0.16 -19.72
N LEU A 38 -0.59 -0.56 -18.52
CA LEU A 38 -1.41 -0.35 -17.34
C LEU A 38 -1.79 1.14 -17.36
N GLU A 39 -3.07 1.40 -17.57
CA GLU A 39 -3.70 2.70 -17.38
C GLU A 39 -3.40 3.12 -15.92
N LEU A 40 -2.28 3.80 -15.73
CA LEU A 40 -1.99 4.55 -14.52
C LEU A 40 -2.93 5.74 -14.56
N GLU A 41 -4.09 5.58 -13.92
CA GLU A 41 -4.94 6.70 -13.54
C GLU A 41 -4.04 7.76 -12.87
N GLU A 42 -4.12 9.00 -13.35
CA GLU A 42 -3.38 10.14 -12.81
C GLU A 42 -3.79 10.42 -11.35
N GLU A 43 -3.24 9.66 -10.41
CA GLU A 43 -3.30 9.95 -8.98
C GLU A 43 -2.02 10.70 -8.59
N GLY A 44 -2.19 11.97 -8.22
CA GLY A 44 -1.11 12.94 -8.09
C GLY A 44 0.09 12.46 -7.26
N HIS A 45 1.29 12.53 -7.84
CA HIS A 45 2.60 12.41 -7.17
C HIS A 45 2.64 11.51 -5.92
N HIS A 46 2.09 10.30 -5.99
CA HIS A 46 2.37 9.29 -4.99
C HIS A 46 3.77 8.75 -5.28
N GLN A 47 4.78 9.28 -4.58
CA GLN A 47 6.11 8.69 -4.56
C GLN A 47 5.96 7.23 -4.10
N ASN A 48 6.58 6.30 -4.81
CA ASN A 48 6.56 4.90 -4.41
C ASN A 48 7.15 4.77 -2.99
N PRO A 49 6.51 4.02 -2.08
CA PRO A 49 7.01 3.84 -0.72
C PRO A 49 8.41 3.22 -0.77
N SER A 50 9.34 3.80 -0.02
CA SER A 50 10.73 3.39 0.03
C SER A 50 11.21 3.30 1.47
N TRP A 51 12.28 2.52 1.69
CA TRP A 51 12.85 2.33 3.02
C TRP A 51 13.94 3.37 3.31
N GLU A 52 13.75 4.13 4.38
CA GLU A 52 14.68 5.14 4.88
C GLU A 52 15.41 4.62 6.12
N GLN A 53 16.74 4.57 6.09
CA GLN A 53 17.53 4.21 7.27
C GLN A 53 17.58 5.39 8.26
N ILE A 54 17.26 5.14 9.53
CA ILE A 54 17.45 6.11 10.61
C ILE A 54 18.90 6.04 11.07
N LYS A 55 19.70 7.05 10.70
CA LYS A 55 21.17 7.05 10.86
C LYS A 55 21.63 6.94 12.31
N GLU A 56 20.81 7.40 13.24
CA GLU A 56 21.08 7.41 14.68
C GLU A 56 20.93 6.01 15.30
N ILE A 57 20.17 5.11 14.69
CA ILE A 57 19.83 3.80 15.26
C ILE A 57 20.10 2.72 14.22
N LYS A 58 21.21 2.00 14.41
CA LYS A 58 21.59 0.87 13.54
C LYS A 58 20.47 -0.17 13.48
N GLY A 59 20.08 -0.53 12.27
CA GLY A 59 19.03 -1.52 12.00
C GLY A 59 17.60 -0.98 12.05
N LEU A 60 17.40 0.31 12.32
CA LEU A 60 16.09 0.95 12.25
C LEU A 60 15.84 1.52 10.86
N TRP A 61 14.72 1.10 10.27
CA TRP A 61 14.26 1.54 8.95
C TRP A 61 12.82 2.01 9.03
N LEU A 62 12.49 3.04 8.26
CA LEU A 62 11.15 3.59 8.16
C LEU A 62 10.69 3.56 6.71
N CYS A 63 9.52 2.97 6.46
CA CYS A 63 8.83 3.10 5.18
C CYS A 63 7.61 4.00 5.37
N ARG A 64 7.69 5.23 4.85
CA ARG A 64 6.59 6.19 4.91
C ARG A 64 5.55 5.85 3.85
N ASP A 65 4.29 6.11 4.18
CA ASP A 65 3.17 5.96 3.24
C ASP A 65 3.10 4.55 2.59
N PHE A 66 3.55 3.52 3.34
CA PHE A 66 3.59 2.13 2.88
C PHE A 66 2.22 1.60 2.46
N LEU A 67 1.18 1.97 3.20
CA LEU A 67 -0.21 1.65 2.86
C LEU A 67 -0.91 2.93 2.37
N SER A 68 -1.52 2.86 1.20
CA SER A 68 -2.41 3.91 0.69
C SER A 68 -3.66 4.06 1.57
N PRO A 69 -4.37 5.21 1.56
CA PRO A 69 -5.58 5.39 2.34
C PRO A 69 -6.67 4.32 2.10
N PRO A 70 -6.90 3.85 0.86
CA PRO A 70 -7.78 2.70 0.60
C PRO A 70 -7.29 1.40 1.27
N GLN A 71 -5.99 1.11 1.20
CA GLN A 71 -5.40 -0.08 1.85
C GLN A 71 -5.51 0.00 3.38
N GLN A 72 -5.28 1.17 3.98
CA GLN A 72 -5.48 1.38 5.41
C GLN A 72 -6.93 1.12 5.82
N SER A 73 -7.89 1.64 5.05
CA SER A 73 -9.32 1.46 5.31
C SER A 73 -9.75 0.00 5.19
N SER A 74 -9.22 -0.71 4.18
CA SER A 74 -9.43 -2.14 3.97
C SER A 74 -8.86 -2.97 5.13
N LEU A 75 -7.62 -2.69 5.54
CA LEU A 75 -6.96 -3.38 6.66
C LEU A 75 -7.72 -3.18 7.97
N VAL A 76 -8.12 -1.95 8.29
CA VAL A 76 -8.92 -1.67 9.48
C VAL A 76 -10.24 -2.44 9.45
N SER A 77 -10.92 -2.46 8.30
CA SER A 77 -12.17 -3.22 8.13
C SER A 77 -11.94 -4.73 8.32
N ALA A 78 -10.85 -5.27 7.77
CA ALA A 78 -10.48 -6.67 7.93
C ALA A 78 -10.22 -7.02 9.41
N ILE A 79 -9.45 -6.20 10.12
CA ILE A 79 -9.17 -6.38 11.56
C ILE A 79 -10.45 -6.29 12.39
N LEU A 80 -11.37 -5.36 12.07
CA LEU A 80 -12.66 -5.26 12.76
C LEU A 80 -13.53 -6.49 12.52
N ASN A 81 -13.52 -7.05 11.31
CA ASN A 81 -14.26 -8.26 10.97
C ASN A 81 -13.74 -9.52 11.69
N GLU A 82 -12.48 -9.53 12.13
CA GLU A 82 -11.95 -10.60 12.99
C GLU A 82 -12.63 -10.65 14.37
N GLY A 83 -13.25 -9.56 14.81
CA GLY A 83 -13.96 -9.49 16.09
C GLY A 83 -13.06 -9.54 17.33
N TRP A 84 -11.76 -9.28 17.21
CA TRP A 84 -10.81 -9.37 18.33
C TRP A 84 -11.02 -8.30 19.42
N PHE A 85 -11.60 -7.16 19.05
CA PHE A 85 -11.68 -5.97 19.90
C PHE A 85 -13.13 -5.56 20.21
N THR A 86 -14.04 -6.53 20.31
CA THR A 86 -15.47 -6.27 20.62
C THR A 86 -15.72 -5.79 22.05
N GLU A 87 -14.80 -6.10 22.96
CA GLU A 87 -14.87 -5.65 24.35
C GLU A 87 -13.79 -4.59 24.61
N PRO A 88 -14.12 -3.46 25.28
CA PRO A 88 -13.15 -2.39 25.55
C PRO A 88 -11.93 -2.82 26.38
N SER A 89 -12.02 -3.94 27.12
CA SER A 89 -10.92 -4.52 27.89
C SER A 89 -9.90 -5.29 27.04
N HIS A 90 -10.24 -5.63 25.80
CA HIS A 90 -9.32 -6.30 24.88
C HIS A 90 -8.60 -5.26 24.04
N ASN A 91 -7.34 -4.99 24.37
CA ASN A 91 -6.48 -4.06 23.63
C ASN A 91 -5.40 -4.77 22.81
N GLN A 92 -5.31 -6.11 22.89
CA GLN A 92 -4.33 -6.90 22.19
C GLN A 92 -4.91 -8.23 21.71
N ALA A 93 -4.51 -8.64 20.50
CA ALA A 93 -4.75 -9.95 19.93
C ALA A 93 -3.43 -10.54 19.43
N MET A 94 -3.15 -11.80 19.77
CA MET A 94 -1.95 -12.52 19.34
C MET A 94 -2.36 -13.75 18.51
N ARG A 95 -1.66 -13.98 17.39
CA ARG A 95 -1.85 -15.13 16.50
C ARG A 95 -0.49 -15.76 16.16
N PHE A 96 -0.48 -17.08 16.06
CA PHE A 96 0.72 -17.88 15.76
C PHE A 96 0.36 -18.96 14.73
N GLY A 97 1.25 -19.19 13.78
CA GLY A 97 1.08 -20.19 12.72
C GLY A 97 0.08 -19.73 11.67
N ASP A 98 -1.19 -20.11 11.83
CA ASP A 98 -2.26 -19.80 10.87
C ASP A 98 -2.72 -18.34 11.06
N LEU A 99 -2.17 -17.45 10.22
CA LEU A 99 -2.45 -16.01 10.27
C LEU A 99 -3.59 -15.64 9.30
N PRO A 100 -4.37 -14.59 9.57
CA PRO A 100 -5.40 -14.14 8.64
C PRO A 100 -4.86 -13.78 7.26
N ALA A 101 -5.66 -14.00 6.21
CA ALA A 101 -5.23 -13.80 4.82
C ALA A 101 -4.68 -12.38 4.54
N TRP A 102 -5.32 -11.35 5.12
CA TRP A 102 -4.86 -9.95 4.98
C TRP A 102 -3.44 -9.73 5.51
N SER A 103 -2.97 -10.55 6.46
CA SER A 103 -1.61 -10.43 7.00
C SER A 103 -0.56 -10.95 6.01
N SER A 104 -0.91 -11.97 5.23
CA SER A 104 -0.06 -12.49 4.15
C SER A 104 0.11 -11.46 3.03
N GLU A 105 -0.94 -10.71 2.69
CA GLU A 105 -0.88 -9.63 1.70
C GLU A 105 0.11 -8.54 2.13
N ILE A 106 -0.03 -8.03 3.36
CA ILE A 106 0.91 -7.04 3.92
C ILE A 106 2.33 -7.60 3.93
N SER A 107 2.48 -8.85 4.36
CA SER A 107 3.79 -9.49 4.45
C SER A 107 4.47 -9.63 3.09
N ASN A 108 3.71 -9.93 2.04
CA ASN A 108 4.21 -10.02 0.67
C ASN A 108 4.64 -8.64 0.16
N SER A 109 3.82 -7.60 0.37
CA SER A 109 4.18 -6.23 0.01
C SER A 109 5.43 -5.73 0.73
N ILE A 110 5.63 -6.08 2.01
CA ILE A 110 6.88 -5.80 2.73
C ILE A 110 8.06 -6.51 2.04
N ARG A 111 7.93 -7.80 1.74
CA ARG A 111 9.00 -8.57 1.08
C ARG A 111 9.38 -7.96 -0.27
N GLU A 112 8.40 -7.61 -1.08
CA GLU A 112 8.59 -7.00 -2.40
C GLU A 112 9.34 -5.67 -2.31
N LEU A 113 8.91 -4.76 -1.42
CA LEU A 113 9.60 -3.47 -1.25
C LEU A 113 11.02 -3.62 -0.71
N VAL A 114 11.27 -4.57 0.19
CA VAL A 114 12.63 -4.83 0.67
C VAL A 114 13.52 -5.33 -0.46
N LEU A 115 13.01 -6.19 -1.35
CA LEU A 115 13.75 -6.70 -2.52
C LEU A 115 13.99 -5.62 -3.59
N LEU A 116 13.12 -4.61 -3.70
CA LEU A 116 13.31 -3.46 -4.58
C LEU A 116 14.35 -2.46 -4.06
N CYS A 117 14.71 -2.54 -2.78
CA CYS A 117 15.64 -1.63 -2.11
C CYS A 117 17.12 -1.92 -2.45
N ASP A 118 17.38 -2.46 -3.64
CA ASP A 118 18.63 -3.11 -4.06
C ASP A 118 19.86 -2.20 -3.82
N PRO A 119 20.98 -2.72 -3.25
CA PRO A 119 22.12 -1.94 -2.77
C PRO A 119 23.06 -1.54 -3.92
N VAL A 120 22.53 -1.02 -5.03
CA VAL A 120 23.32 -0.79 -6.26
C VAL A 120 24.27 0.41 -6.14
N ASP A 121 24.21 1.21 -5.07
CA ASP A 121 25.00 2.45 -4.96
C ASP A 121 25.83 2.60 -3.67
N LEU A 122 25.96 1.55 -2.85
CA LEU A 122 26.79 1.57 -1.65
C LEU A 122 28.01 0.64 -1.81
N GLY A 123 29.17 1.25 -2.02
CA GLY A 123 30.44 0.59 -2.29
C GLY A 123 30.84 -0.45 -1.25
N THR A 124 31.74 -1.35 -1.66
CA THR A 124 32.37 -2.44 -0.88
C THR A 124 31.40 -3.39 -0.16
N TYR A 125 31.57 -4.68 -0.45
CA TYR A 125 30.76 -5.84 -0.01
C TYR A 125 30.43 -5.94 1.50
N ASP A 126 31.07 -5.15 2.35
CA ASP A 126 30.88 -5.12 3.81
C ASP A 126 29.82 -4.09 4.25
N GLU A 127 29.70 -2.94 3.58
CA GLU A 127 28.68 -1.92 3.88
C GLU A 127 27.31 -2.28 3.27
N ALA A 128 27.30 -3.04 2.17
CA ALA A 128 26.09 -3.53 1.53
C ALA A 128 25.27 -4.48 2.43
N LYS A 129 25.88 -5.14 3.43
CA LYS A 129 25.16 -5.99 4.40
C LYS A 129 24.33 -5.18 5.39
N GLU A 130 24.65 -3.91 5.60
CA GLU A 130 23.92 -3.01 6.50
C GLU A 130 22.92 -2.11 5.77
N ALA A 131 22.83 -2.23 4.45
CA ALA A 131 22.00 -1.38 3.58
C ALA A 131 20.59 -1.94 3.31
N CYS A 132 20.23 -3.09 3.89
CA CYS A 132 18.93 -3.72 3.68
C CYS A 132 18.09 -3.72 4.97
N PRO A 133 16.79 -3.39 4.90
CA PRO A 133 15.91 -3.45 6.07
C PRO A 133 15.87 -4.82 6.72
N PHE A 134 15.83 -5.91 5.93
CA PHE A 134 15.72 -7.27 6.45
C PHE A 134 16.96 -8.10 6.11
N PRO A 135 17.42 -8.97 7.04
CA PRO A 135 18.48 -9.91 6.73
C PRO A 135 18.01 -10.94 5.68
N SER A 136 18.94 -11.39 4.83
CA SER A 136 18.61 -12.33 3.74
C SER A 136 17.99 -13.64 4.22
N ASP A 137 18.32 -14.11 5.42
CA ASP A 137 17.75 -15.34 5.99
C ASP A 137 16.27 -15.17 6.34
N LEU A 138 15.83 -13.98 6.75
CA LEU A 138 14.42 -13.67 6.99
C LEU A 138 13.65 -13.69 5.66
N LEU A 139 14.19 -13.08 4.61
CA LEU A 139 13.55 -13.01 3.28
C LEU A 139 13.34 -14.38 2.61
N ARG A 140 14.06 -15.42 3.07
CA ARG A 140 13.92 -16.81 2.57
C ARG A 140 12.87 -17.64 3.31
N ARG A 141 12.31 -17.13 4.42
CA ARG A 141 11.28 -17.84 5.19
C ARG A 141 9.95 -17.86 4.45
N GLU A 142 9.19 -18.94 4.61
CA GLU A 142 7.82 -19.04 4.12
C GLU A 142 6.91 -19.66 5.21
N PRO A 143 5.90 -18.93 5.72
CA PRO A 143 5.63 -17.50 5.47
C PRO A 143 6.75 -16.60 6.04
N LEU A 144 6.86 -15.37 5.55
CA LEU A 144 7.86 -14.41 6.04
C LEU A 144 7.70 -14.15 7.55
N PHE A 145 6.46 -14.00 8.00
CA PHE A 145 6.07 -13.92 9.40
C PHE A 145 5.08 -15.03 9.73
N ASP A 146 5.28 -15.67 10.88
CA ASP A 146 4.45 -16.75 11.43
C ASP A 146 3.79 -16.34 12.75
N GLN A 147 3.98 -15.08 13.17
CA GLN A 147 3.42 -14.52 14.39
C GLN A 147 2.92 -13.10 14.11
N LEU A 148 1.77 -12.77 14.69
CA LEU A 148 1.14 -11.46 14.54
C LEU A 148 0.62 -11.02 15.92
N ILE A 149 0.91 -9.77 16.27
CA ILE A 149 0.33 -9.11 17.43
C ILE A 149 -0.33 -7.83 16.94
N VAL A 150 -1.63 -7.69 17.16
CA VAL A 150 -2.38 -6.46 16.86
C VAL A 150 -2.77 -5.83 18.19
N ASN A 151 -2.44 -4.54 18.34
CA ASN A 151 -2.79 -3.76 19.52
C ASN A 151 -3.71 -2.60 19.12
N VAL A 152 -4.70 -2.31 19.97
CA VAL A 152 -5.58 -1.15 19.86
C VAL A 152 -5.31 -0.25 21.05
N TYR A 153 -5.07 1.03 20.78
CA TYR A 153 -4.83 2.02 21.83
C TYR A 153 -5.94 3.06 21.81
N GLN A 154 -6.54 3.30 22.97
CA GLN A 154 -7.42 4.42 23.21
C GLN A 154 -6.60 5.66 23.62
N PRO A 155 -7.15 6.87 23.44
CA PRO A 155 -6.51 8.07 23.96
C PRO A 155 -6.20 7.94 25.46
N GLY A 156 -4.92 8.06 25.81
CA GLY A 156 -4.44 7.91 27.19
C GLY A 156 -3.77 6.57 27.51
N ASP A 157 -3.93 5.56 26.63
CA ASP A 157 -3.21 4.30 26.74
C ASP A 157 -1.73 4.51 26.43
N GLN A 158 -0.87 3.73 27.10
CA GLN A 158 0.57 3.77 26.94
C GLN A 158 1.11 2.36 26.80
N CYS A 159 2.11 2.19 25.93
CA CYS A 159 2.99 1.03 25.97
C CYS A 159 4.09 1.30 26.99
N THR A 160 3.83 1.04 28.27
CA THR A 160 4.90 1.12 29.29
C THR A 160 5.61 -0.22 29.40
N TYR A 161 6.95 -0.18 29.35
CA TYR A 161 7.84 -1.32 29.59
C TYR A 161 8.00 -1.62 31.07
#